data_AF-A0AAQ0F8V0-F1
#
_entry.id   AF-A0AAQ0F8V0-F1
#
_cell.length_a   1.000
_cell.length_b   1.000
_cell.length_c   1.000
_cell.angle_alpha   90.00
_cell.angle_beta   90.00
_cell.angle_gamma   90.00
#
_symmetry.space_group_name_H-M   'P 1'
#
loop_
_entity.id
_entity.type
_entity.pdbx_description
1 polymer ?
#
loop_
_entity_poly.entity_id
_entity_poly.type
_entity_poly.pdbx_seq_one_letter_code
_entity_poly.pdbx_strand_id
1 'polypeptide(L)'
;MSKLNFGEVDRCSVRLNTATLLGLKAAYDDFARTGQDLHNFEICITDESAARVDPKPDDHVIGVTFLAKMPPGMRGLGNASPLGTSMGYVISPETGEILKVHLTK
;
A
#
# COMPACT_ATOMS: atom_id res chain seq x y z
N MET A 1 -7.24 -12.84 -16.55
CA MET A 1 -6.30 -11.71 -16.56
C MET A 1 -7.05 -10.47 -16.14
N SER A 2 -6.67 -9.88 -15.01
CA SER A 2 -7.26 -8.62 -14.52
C SER A 2 -6.21 -7.53 -14.63
N LYS A 3 -6.54 -6.47 -15.37
CA LYS A 3 -5.70 -5.27 -15.48
C LYS A 3 -6.14 -4.26 -14.43
N LEU A 4 -5.20 -3.81 -13.62
CA LEU A 4 -5.38 -2.89 -12.50
C LEU A 4 -4.43 -1.70 -12.69
N ASN A 5 -4.66 -0.61 -11.97
CA ASN A 5 -3.80 0.58 -12.04
C ASN A 5 -2.35 0.28 -11.63
N PHE A 6 -2.13 -0.72 -10.78
CA PHE A 6 -0.79 -1.13 -10.36
C PHE A 6 -0.13 -2.18 -11.27
N GLY A 7 -0.86 -2.73 -12.24
CA GLY A 7 -0.33 -3.73 -13.16
C GLY A 7 -1.31 -4.83 -13.54
N GLU A 8 -0.81 -6.04 -13.72
CA GLU A 8 -1.59 -7.18 -14.20
C GLU A 8 -1.46 -8.36 -13.26
N VAL A 9 -2.62 -8.96 -12.94
CA VAL A 9 -2.70 -10.20 -12.18
C VAL A 9 -3.24 -11.29 -13.09
N ASP A 10 -2.47 -12.36 -13.19
CA ASP A 10 -2.85 -13.60 -13.83
C ASP A 10 -2.76 -14.77 -12.84
N ARG A 11 -3.28 -15.95 -13.23
CA ARG A 11 -3.39 -17.13 -12.36
C ARG A 11 -2.09 -17.51 -11.66
N CYS A 12 -0.94 -17.31 -12.31
CA CYS A 12 0.37 -17.75 -11.83
C CYS A 12 1.41 -16.63 -11.80
N SER A 13 1.03 -15.39 -12.07
CA SER A 13 1.99 -14.28 -12.13
C SER A 13 1.34 -12.94 -11.78
N VAL A 14 2.13 -12.08 -11.15
CA VAL A 14 1.80 -10.67 -10.96
C VAL A 14 2.88 -9.86 -11.68
N ARG A 15 2.46 -8.95 -12.54
CA ARG A 15 3.34 -7.97 -13.19
C ARG A 15 3.00 -6.59 -12.65
N LEU A 16 3.92 -5.98 -11.91
CA LEU A 16 3.80 -4.60 -11.48
C LEU A 16 4.26 -3.68 -12.61
N ASN A 17 3.56 -2.58 -12.84
CA ASN A 17 4.03 -1.56 -13.79
C ASN A 17 5.18 -0.73 -13.18
N THR A 18 5.88 0.02 -14.02
CA THR A 18 7.05 0.81 -13.61
C THR A 18 6.69 1.82 -12.52
N ALA A 19 5.57 2.53 -12.64
CA ALA A 19 5.11 3.49 -11.64
C ALA A 19 4.91 2.84 -10.26
N THR A 20 4.29 1.65 -10.23
CA THR A 20 4.11 0.88 -8.99
C THR A 20 5.43 0.52 -8.36
N LEU A 21 6.41 0.05 -9.15
CA LEU A 21 7.71 -0.34 -8.62
C LEU A 21 8.48 0.87 -8.06
N LEU A 22 8.45 2.00 -8.76
CA LEU A 22 9.06 3.25 -8.30
C LEU A 22 8.40 3.77 -7.02
N GLY A 23 7.07 3.78 -6.99
CA GLY A 23 6.32 4.20 -5.82
C GLY A 23 6.50 3.27 -4.63
N LEU A 24 6.56 1.96 -4.84
CA LEU A 24 6.86 0.99 -3.78
C LEU A 24 8.25 1.22 -3.19
N LYS A 25 9.26 1.48 -4.04
CA LYS A 25 10.60 1.82 -3.57
C LYS A 25 10.58 3.12 -2.75
N ALA A 26 9.92 4.16 -3.23
CA ALA A 26 9.83 5.43 -2.53
C ALA A 26 9.11 5.28 -1.18
N ALA A 27 8.01 4.53 -1.15
CA ALA A 27 7.25 4.25 0.07
C ALA A 27 8.08 3.44 1.08
N TYR A 28 8.87 2.47 0.60
CA TYR A 28 9.82 1.75 1.44
C TYR A 28 10.91 2.66 2.02
N ASP A 29 11.52 3.51 1.20
CA ASP A 29 12.56 4.43 1.64
C ASP A 29 12.04 5.44 2.68
N ASP A 30 10.80 5.89 2.56
CA ASP A 30 10.14 6.75 3.55
C ASP A 30 9.79 5.96 4.83
N PHE A 31 9.17 4.78 4.70
CA PHE A 31 8.86 3.91 5.83
C PHE A 31 10.11 3.54 6.64
N ALA A 32 11.21 3.21 5.98
CA ALA A 32 12.46 2.83 6.63
C ALA A 32 13.02 3.94 7.54
N ARG A 33 12.74 5.22 7.23
CA ARG A 33 13.15 6.36 8.07
C ARG A 33 12.42 6.40 9.42
N THR A 34 11.29 5.71 9.55
CA THR A 34 10.57 5.62 10.83
C THR A 34 11.29 4.73 11.85
N GLY A 35 12.23 3.89 11.42
CA GLY A 35 12.96 2.96 12.28
C GLY A 35 12.12 1.76 12.77
N GLN A 36 10.89 1.59 12.26
CA GLN A 36 10.06 0.45 12.58
C GLN A 36 10.61 -0.84 11.95
N ASP A 37 10.50 -1.96 12.66
CA ASP A 37 10.93 -3.26 12.14
C ASP A 37 9.96 -3.77 11.07
N LEU A 38 10.43 -3.83 9.83
CA LEU A 38 9.64 -4.29 8.67
C LEU A 38 9.08 -5.71 8.85
N HIS A 39 9.74 -6.58 9.62
CA HIS A 39 9.26 -7.95 9.85
C HIS A 39 7.88 -7.99 10.53
N ASN A 40 7.53 -6.91 11.22
CA ASN A 40 6.23 -6.75 11.87
C ASN A 40 5.11 -6.35 10.92
N PHE A 41 5.38 -6.16 9.62
CA PHE A 41 4.41 -5.61 8.68
C PHE A 41 4.14 -6.55 7.51
N GLU A 42 2.94 -6.44 6.97
CA GLU A 42 2.57 -6.93 5.64
C GLU A 42 2.51 -5.75 4.70
N ILE A 43 2.91 -5.94 3.44
CA ILE A 43 2.85 -4.90 2.41
C ILE A 43 1.69 -5.23 1.48
N CYS A 44 0.70 -4.34 1.44
CA CYS A 44 -0.46 -4.45 0.57
C CYS A 44 -0.35 -3.42 -0.56
N ILE A 45 -0.56 -3.85 -1.80
CA ILE A 45 -0.68 -2.97 -2.97
C ILE A 45 -2.13 -3.04 -3.44
N THR A 46 -2.81 -1.90 -3.51
CA THR A 46 -4.23 -1.80 -3.81
C THR A 46 -4.46 -0.88 -5.00
N ASP A 47 -5.50 -1.20 -5.76
CA ASP A 47 -6.08 -0.27 -6.72
C ASP A 47 -7.22 0.45 -6.02
N GLU A 48 -7.00 1.70 -5.61
CA GLU A 48 -7.97 2.46 -4.83
C GLU A 48 -9.19 2.89 -5.67
N SER A 49 -9.06 2.92 -7.00
CA SER A 49 -10.16 3.23 -7.90
C SER A 49 -11.20 2.11 -7.96
N ALA A 50 -10.76 0.86 -7.76
CA ALA A 50 -11.61 -0.32 -7.83
C ALA A 50 -12.67 -0.37 -6.70
N ALA A 51 -12.47 0.40 -5.63
CA ALA A 51 -13.42 0.52 -4.52
C ALA A 51 -14.54 1.56 -4.75
N ARG A 52 -14.51 2.30 -5.87
CA ARG A 52 -15.43 3.42 -6.15
C ARG A 52 -16.41 3.08 -7.28
N VAL A 53 -17.65 3.54 -7.13
CA VAL A 53 -18.75 3.24 -8.08
C VAL A 53 -18.66 4.07 -9.38
N ASP A 54 -17.87 5.14 -9.42
CA ASP A 54 -17.59 5.94 -10.62
C ASP A 54 -16.31 6.78 -10.39
N PRO A 55 -15.10 6.19 -10.53
CA PRO A 55 -13.85 6.89 -10.23
C PRO A 55 -13.57 7.99 -11.26
N LYS A 56 -13.25 9.18 -10.78
CA LYS A 56 -12.70 10.26 -11.61
C LYS A 56 -11.24 9.96 -11.94
N PRO A 57 -10.64 10.62 -12.96
CA PRO A 57 -9.22 10.48 -13.28
C PRO A 57 -8.30 10.56 -12.05
N ASP A 58 -8.54 11.52 -11.16
CA ASP A 58 -7.76 11.70 -9.92
C ASP A 58 -7.98 10.60 -8.86
N ASP A 59 -9.03 9.79 -9.00
CA ASP A 59 -9.30 8.63 -8.13
C ASP A 59 -8.51 7.37 -8.59
N HIS A 60 -7.90 7.40 -9.79
CA HIS A 60 -7.02 6.34 -10.27
C HIS A 60 -5.65 6.48 -9.62
N VAL A 61 -5.53 5.88 -8.43
CA VAL A 61 -4.28 5.87 -7.67
C VAL A 61 -3.95 4.48 -7.17
N ILE A 62 -2.65 4.26 -6.94
CA ILE A 62 -2.14 3.02 -6.37
C ILE A 62 -1.97 3.24 -4.87
N GLY A 63 -2.59 2.40 -4.05
CA GLY A 63 -2.33 2.36 -2.62
C GLY A 63 -1.17 1.41 -2.32
N VAL A 64 -0.24 1.83 -1.47
CA VAL A 64 0.75 0.95 -0.83
C VAL A 64 0.59 1.10 0.67
N THR A 65 0.31 0.01 1.38
CA THR A 65 0.14 0.02 2.84
C THR A 65 1.11 -0.92 3.51
N PHE A 66 1.88 -0.41 4.47
CA PHE A 66 2.61 -1.19 5.45
C PHE A 66 1.67 -1.43 6.63
N LEU A 67 1.05 -2.60 6.68
CA LEU A 67 0.07 -2.97 7.67
C LEU A 67 0.74 -3.72 8.81
N ALA A 68 0.70 -3.18 10.02
CA ALA A 68 1.25 -3.84 11.19
C ALA A 68 0.49 -5.15 11.47
N LYS A 69 1.22 -6.25 11.60
CA LYS A 69 0.68 -7.56 11.94
C LYS A 69 0.05 -7.51 13.32
N MET A 70 -0.99 -8.32 13.52
CA MET A 70 -1.58 -8.54 14.84
C MET A 70 -1.04 -9.83 15.44
N PRO A 71 -0.41 -9.81 16.63
CA PRO A 71 -0.01 -11.03 17.30
C PRO A 71 -1.22 -11.94 17.55
N PRO A 72 -1.11 -13.26 17.32
CA PRO A 72 -2.17 -14.20 17.64
C PRO A 72 -2.61 -14.06 19.11
N GLY A 73 -3.92 -13.97 19.36
CA GLY A 73 -4.47 -13.84 20.71
C GLY A 73 -4.49 -12.41 21.28
N MET A 74 -3.89 -11.43 20.60
CA MET A 74 -4.06 -10.02 20.94
C MET A 74 -5.17 -9.39 20.09
N ARG A 75 -6.20 -8.88 20.76
CA ARG A 75 -7.03 -7.80 20.22
C ARG A 75 -6.38 -6.51 20.71
N GLY A 76 -6.00 -5.63 19.80
CA GLY A 76 -5.46 -4.33 20.16
C GLY A 76 -6.42 -3.57 21.07
N LEU A 77 -5.93 -2.57 21.80
CA LEU A 77 -6.79 -1.53 22.33
C LEU A 77 -7.30 -0.70 21.14
N GLY A 78 -8.40 -1.15 20.54
CA GLY A 78 -8.87 -0.66 19.24
C GLY A 78 -8.12 -1.30 18.06
N ASN A 79 -7.91 -0.54 16.99
CA ASN A 79 -7.24 -1.01 15.75
C ASN A 79 -5.70 -0.88 15.77
N ALA A 80 -5.11 -0.36 16.86
CA ALA A 80 -3.67 -0.19 16.97
C ALA A 80 -2.97 -1.54 17.26
N SER A 81 -2.01 -1.91 16.40
CA SER A 81 -1.11 -3.04 16.67
C SER A 81 0.01 -2.63 17.63
N PRO A 82 0.37 -3.47 18.61
CA PRO A 82 1.54 -3.23 19.45
C PRO A 82 2.87 -3.41 18.70
N LEU A 83 2.85 -3.99 17.50
CA LEU A 83 4.06 -4.27 16.72
C LEU A 83 4.52 -3.08 15.86
N GLY A 84 3.69 -2.03 15.77
CA GLY A 84 4.02 -0.79 15.08
C GLY A 84 2.79 -0.03 14.58
N THR A 85 3.03 1.12 13.99
CA THR A 85 2.03 2.00 13.39
C THR A 85 1.97 1.77 11.89
N SER A 86 0.80 1.34 11.41
CA SER A 86 0.55 1.13 9.99
C SER A 86 0.64 2.44 9.20
N MET A 87 1.19 2.38 8.00
CA MET A 87 1.37 3.54 7.12
C MET A 87 0.84 3.26 5.72
N GLY A 88 0.06 4.19 5.18
CA GLY A 88 -0.46 4.16 3.82
C GLY A 88 0.15 5.26 2.96
N TYR A 89 0.40 4.91 1.70
CA TYR A 89 0.99 5.75 0.68
C TYR A 89 0.08 5.72 -0.55
N VAL A 90 -0.25 6.91 -1.06
CA VAL A 90 -1.00 7.08 -2.32
C VAL A 90 0.00 7.43 -3.40
N ILE A 91 0.03 6.64 -4.46
CA ILE A 91 1.02 6.70 -5.53
C ILE A 91 0.33 7.02 -6.87
N SER A 92 0.95 7.92 -7.62
CA SER A 92 0.56 8.22 -9.00
C SER A 92 0.77 7.00 -9.90
N PRO A 93 -0.24 6.53 -10.64
CA PRO A 93 -0.08 5.42 -11.58
C PRO A 93 0.72 5.79 -12.83
N GLU A 94 0.93 7.08 -13.08
CA GLU A 94 1.68 7.58 -14.23
C GLU A 94 3.18 7.68 -13.91
N THR A 95 3.52 8.30 -12.77
CA THR A 95 4.90 8.67 -12.43
C THR A 95 5.51 7.79 -11.35
N GLY A 96 4.68 7.16 -10.50
CA GLY A 96 5.15 6.47 -9.30
C GLY A 96 5.48 7.41 -8.14
N GLU A 97 5.17 8.70 -8.24
CA GLU A 97 5.39 9.66 -7.16
C GLU A 97 4.41 9.44 -6.01
N ILE A 98 4.88 9.66 -4.78
CA ILE A 98 4.03 9.66 -3.59
C ILE A 98 3.23 10.97 -3.58
N LEU A 99 1.93 10.85 -3.77
CA LEU A 99 0.97 11.95 -3.72
C LEU A 99 0.56 12.29 -2.29
N LYS A 100 0.50 11.27 -1.42
CA LYS A 100 0.07 11.42 -0.02
C LYS A 100 0.62 10.30 0.86
N VAL A 101 0.93 10.65 2.11
CA VAL A 101 1.24 9.70 3.19
C VAL A 101 0.19 9.87 4.29
N HIS A 102 -0.28 8.77 4.87
CA HIS A 102 -1.18 8.81 6.02
C HIS A 102 -0.92 7.64 6.97
N LEU A 103 -1.19 7.85 8.26
CA LEU A 103 -1.20 6.76 9.22
C LEU A 103 -2.51 5.99 9.09
N THR A 104 -2.43 4.67 9.09
CA THR A 104 -3.61 3.80 9.07
C THR A 104 -3.96 3.48 10.53
N LYS A 105 -5.21 3.75 10.93
CA LYS A 105 -5.70 3.59 12.30
C LYS A 105 -6.13 2.18 12.62
#